data_AF-A0AAV9RGP8-F1
#
_entry.id   AF-A0AAV9RGP8-F1
#
_cell.length_a   1.000
_cell.length_b   1.000
_cell.length_c   1.000
_cell.angle_alpha   90.00
_cell.angle_beta   90.00
_cell.angle_gamma   90.00
#
_symmetry.space_group_name_H-M   'P 1'
#
loop_
_entity.id
_entity.type
_entity.pdbx_description
1 polymer ?
#
loop_
_entity_poly.entity_id
_entity_poly.type
_entity_poly.pdbx_seq_one_letter_code
_entity_poly.pdbx_strand_id
1 'polypeptide(L)'
;MDSGKLHWVKPEIPVKNLSASHKIKHCDVVSPKSLLDLSKVIRLLEDPLTERHLFVLKKLLKRNQSGFLLRELADISQILNICAEKVSDQPKYASVLCEALEICRFPFLKERTSDELIYAQDATEFLSNMGRLMRLPHAEVQEHVLELVRLFFSSDAPTDLHENLQATSAVYRQQLLEHSDLPKTLLLSMAALQDQPSIKLQLLQTLQLLSSSSDMNCTLILDAGGAEMICLHMNNGDQSGRVLLCSSEILWNLLESRSKEEAMTQLSSMECVV
;
A
#
# COMPACT_ATOMS: atom_id res chain seq x y z
N MET A 1 76.16 9.72 10.98
CA MET A 1 76.46 10.35 9.68
C MET A 1 75.30 10.03 8.77
N ASP A 2 74.17 10.69 9.01
CA ASP A 2 73.66 11.87 8.29
C ASP A 2 72.69 11.43 7.18
N SER A 3 71.38 11.33 7.47
CA SER A 3 70.41 12.44 7.60
C SER A 3 70.16 13.16 6.26
N GLY A 4 69.41 12.52 5.36
CA GLY A 4 68.78 13.17 4.21
C GLY A 4 67.46 13.83 4.62
N LYS A 5 67.38 15.14 4.45
CA LYS A 5 66.25 16.01 4.84
C LYS A 5 65.04 15.89 3.90
N LEU A 6 63.88 16.04 4.52
CA LEU A 6 62.53 16.27 3.97
C LEU A 6 62.46 17.34 2.88
N HIS A 7 61.52 17.18 1.95
CA HIS A 7 60.60 18.28 1.59
C HIS A 7 59.21 17.73 1.27
N TRP A 8 58.31 17.88 2.24
CA TRP A 8 56.86 17.83 2.05
C TRP A 8 56.43 19.10 1.31
N VAL A 9 55.74 18.97 0.19
CA VAL A 9 55.07 20.07 -0.50
C VAL A 9 53.59 20.02 -0.14
N LYS A 10 53.13 21.00 0.66
CA LYS A 10 51.71 21.31 0.87
C LYS A 10 51.18 22.05 -0.38
N PRO A 11 50.02 21.67 -0.93
CA PRO A 11 49.25 22.58 -1.77
C PRO A 11 48.39 23.48 -0.87
N GLU A 12 48.64 24.79 -0.97
CA GLU A 12 47.89 25.84 -0.29
C GLU A 12 46.46 25.95 -0.85
N ILE A 13 45.53 26.16 0.08
CA ILE A 13 44.11 26.42 -0.16
C ILE A 13 43.95 27.87 -0.66
N PRO A 14 43.29 28.12 -1.80
CA PRO A 14 42.80 29.45 -2.12
C PRO A 14 41.41 29.64 -1.52
N VAL A 15 41.32 30.47 -0.49
CA VAL A 15 40.06 31.06 -0.02
C VAL A 15 39.58 32.07 -1.06
N LYS A 16 38.40 31.83 -1.65
CA LYS A 16 37.58 32.87 -2.27
C LYS A 16 36.10 32.64 -1.95
N ASN A 17 35.60 33.39 -0.98
CA ASN A 17 34.19 33.73 -0.90
C ASN A 17 33.87 34.68 -2.05
N LEU A 18 32.82 34.39 -2.83
CA LEU A 18 31.94 35.36 -3.48
C LEU A 18 30.72 34.62 -4.04
N SER A 19 29.56 35.07 -3.59
CA SER A 19 28.20 34.69 -3.95
C SER A 19 27.96 34.49 -5.46
N ALA A 20 27.34 33.38 -5.84
CA ALA A 20 26.56 33.29 -7.07
C ALA A 20 25.56 32.13 -7.01
N SER A 21 24.30 32.49 -6.81
CA SER A 21 23.12 31.65 -7.03
C SER A 21 23.19 30.93 -8.38
N HIS A 22 23.44 29.62 -8.38
CA HIS A 22 23.33 28.79 -9.58
C HIS A 22 22.16 27.83 -9.44
N LYS A 23 21.05 28.22 -10.08
CA LYS A 23 19.94 27.36 -10.46
C LYS A 23 20.51 26.17 -11.23
N ILE A 24 20.37 24.97 -10.68
CA ILE A 24 20.60 23.73 -11.44
C ILE A 24 19.45 23.64 -12.45
N LYS A 25 19.81 23.83 -13.72
CA LYS A 25 18.91 23.69 -14.86
C LYS A 25 18.51 22.22 -15.00
N HIS A 26 17.20 22.01 -15.07
CA HIS A 26 16.55 20.85 -15.65
C HIS A 26 17.30 20.39 -16.91
N CYS A 27 17.78 19.14 -16.90
CA CYS A 27 18.22 18.47 -18.10
C CYS A 27 17.00 17.75 -18.67
N ASP A 28 16.24 18.46 -19.49
CA ASP A 28 15.17 17.89 -20.30
C ASP A 28 15.80 17.00 -21.38
N VAL A 29 15.68 15.69 -21.20
CA VAL A 29 15.79 14.73 -22.30
C VAL A 29 14.36 14.39 -22.71
N VAL A 30 13.86 15.07 -23.73
CA VAL A 30 12.56 14.81 -24.35
C VAL A 30 12.77 13.96 -25.62
N SER A 31 12.15 12.78 -25.67
CA SER A 31 11.23 12.32 -26.76
C SER A 31 10.91 10.81 -26.65
N PRO A 32 9.86 10.25 -27.30
CA PRO A 32 8.59 10.84 -27.75
C PRO A 32 7.36 9.97 -27.40
N LYS A 33 6.43 10.48 -26.59
CA LYS A 33 4.95 10.31 -26.64
C LYS A 33 4.38 10.77 -25.30
N SER A 34 4.06 12.06 -25.20
CA SER A 34 3.20 12.68 -24.18
C SER A 34 3.22 11.97 -22.82
N LEU A 35 4.23 12.25 -21.98
CA LEU A 35 4.23 11.85 -20.58
C LEU A 35 2.93 12.37 -19.98
N LEU A 36 2.03 11.45 -19.61
CA LEU A 36 0.73 11.82 -19.06
C LEU A 36 1.01 12.52 -17.73
N ASP A 37 0.83 13.83 -17.72
CA ASP A 37 1.10 14.67 -16.56
C ASP A 37 0.00 14.44 -15.53
N LEU A 38 0.34 13.73 -14.43
CA LEU A 38 -0.62 13.34 -13.40
C LEU A 38 -1.30 14.55 -12.77
N SER A 39 -0.59 15.67 -12.65
CA SER A 39 -1.17 16.93 -12.17
C SER A 39 -2.32 17.43 -13.06
N LYS A 40 -2.24 17.22 -14.38
CA LYS A 40 -3.32 17.55 -15.31
C LYS A 40 -4.47 16.55 -15.23
N VAL A 41 -4.18 15.29 -14.92
CA VAL A 41 -5.22 14.28 -14.68
C VAL A 41 -6.02 14.64 -13.43
N ILE A 42 -5.34 14.97 -12.32
CA ILE A 42 -5.98 15.39 -11.07
C ILE A 42 -6.91 16.59 -11.31
N ARG A 43 -6.39 17.66 -11.93
CA ARG A 43 -7.20 18.86 -12.25
C ARG A 43 -8.40 18.55 -13.13
N LEU A 44 -8.25 17.64 -14.10
CA LEU A 44 -9.36 17.21 -14.94
C LEU A 44 -10.44 16.48 -14.11
N LEU A 45 -10.06 15.68 -13.12
CA LEU A 45 -11.01 14.91 -12.31
C LEU A 45 -11.77 15.78 -11.29
N GLU A 46 -11.22 16.94 -10.93
CA GLU A 46 -11.87 17.94 -10.08
C GLU A 46 -13.05 18.63 -10.81
N ASP A 47 -13.02 18.69 -12.14
CA ASP A 47 -14.12 19.22 -12.95
C ASP A 47 -15.39 18.34 -12.86
N PRO A 48 -16.57 18.90 -13.19
CA PRO A 48 -17.81 18.13 -13.29
C PRO A 48 -17.66 16.91 -14.20
N LEU A 49 -18.40 15.85 -13.88
CA LEU A 49 -18.21 14.53 -14.48
C LEU A 49 -18.34 14.55 -16.01
N THR A 50 -17.28 14.11 -16.70
CA THR A 50 -17.28 13.96 -18.17
C THR A 50 -16.81 12.57 -18.61
N GLU A 51 -17.27 12.10 -19.77
CA GLU A 51 -16.77 10.87 -20.39
C GLU A 51 -15.25 10.89 -20.64
N ARG A 52 -14.68 12.10 -20.75
CA ARG A 52 -13.24 12.33 -20.89
C ARG A 52 -12.45 11.80 -19.70
N HIS A 53 -13.02 11.77 -18.49
CA HIS A 53 -12.33 11.29 -17.29
C HIS A 53 -11.97 9.82 -17.44
N LEU A 54 -12.96 8.98 -17.75
CA LEU A 54 -12.77 7.54 -17.90
C LEU A 54 -11.75 7.24 -19.01
N PHE A 55 -11.79 7.97 -20.13
CA PHE A 55 -10.80 7.80 -21.19
C PHE A 55 -9.37 8.06 -20.71
N VAL A 56 -9.14 9.16 -19.98
CA VAL A 56 -7.81 9.51 -19.46
C VAL A 56 -7.36 8.52 -18.38
N LEU A 57 -8.27 8.10 -17.49
CA LEU A 57 -8.00 7.10 -16.46
C LEU A 57 -7.61 5.75 -17.05
N LYS A 58 -8.38 5.22 -18.02
CA LYS A 58 -8.02 3.96 -18.70
C LYS A 58 -6.69 4.06 -19.42
N LYS A 59 -6.38 5.23 -20.02
CA LYS A 59 -5.07 5.47 -20.64
C LYS A 59 -3.93 5.47 -19.60
N LEU A 60 -4.15 6.05 -18.42
CA LEU A 60 -3.22 6.03 -17.31
C LEU A 60 -2.95 4.60 -16.84
N LEU A 61 -3.99 3.81 -16.59
CA LEU A 61 -3.87 2.42 -16.12
C LEU A 61 -3.19 1.53 -17.17
N LYS A 62 -3.52 1.71 -18.45
CA LYS A 62 -2.87 0.98 -19.55
C LYS A 62 -1.37 1.26 -19.66
N ARG A 63 -0.90 2.44 -19.24
CA ARG A 63 0.53 2.77 -19.21
C ARG A 63 1.27 2.05 -18.08
N ASN A 64 0.59 1.73 -16.99
CA ASN A 64 1.17 1.21 -15.75
C ASN A 64 0.86 -0.27 -15.52
N GLN A 65 0.61 -1.05 -16.58
CA GLN A 65 0.21 -2.47 -16.45
C GLN A 65 1.26 -3.34 -15.73
N SER A 66 2.52 -2.90 -15.70
CA SER A 66 3.62 -3.58 -15.01
C SER A 66 3.84 -3.11 -13.56
N GLY A 67 2.94 -2.30 -13.02
CA GLY A 67 3.07 -1.69 -11.69
C GLY A 67 3.25 -0.18 -11.72
N PHE A 68 3.04 0.45 -10.56
CA PHE A 68 3.19 1.89 -10.39
C PHE A 68 4.59 2.27 -9.92
N LEU A 69 5.10 3.39 -10.40
CA LEU A 69 6.39 3.93 -10.01
C LEU A 69 6.30 4.62 -8.64
N LEU A 70 7.26 4.36 -7.75
CA LEU A 70 7.28 4.91 -6.37
C LEU A 70 7.06 6.43 -6.34
N ARG A 71 7.76 7.20 -7.20
CA ARG A 71 7.64 8.67 -7.25
C ARG A 71 6.25 9.19 -7.67
N GLU A 72 5.44 8.34 -8.29
CA GLU A 72 4.11 8.71 -8.80
C GLU A 72 3.00 8.30 -7.81
N LEU A 73 3.31 7.57 -6.73
CA LEU A 73 2.29 6.98 -5.86
C LEU A 73 1.42 8.02 -5.17
N ALA A 74 1.96 9.16 -4.74
CA ALA A 74 1.16 10.22 -4.12
C ALA A 74 0.06 10.74 -5.07
N ASP A 75 0.44 11.08 -6.31
CA ASP A 75 -0.49 11.56 -7.33
C ASP A 75 -1.52 10.48 -7.73
N ILE A 76 -1.07 9.22 -7.88
CA ILE A 76 -1.97 8.10 -8.18
C ILE A 76 -2.94 7.88 -7.02
N SER A 77 -2.49 7.97 -5.77
CA SER A 77 -3.35 7.86 -4.59
C SER A 77 -4.46 8.92 -4.63
N GLN A 78 -4.10 10.17 -4.93
CA GLN A 78 -5.07 11.25 -5.06
C GLN A 78 -6.09 10.97 -6.18
N ILE A 79 -5.63 10.49 -7.34
CA ILE A 79 -6.51 10.10 -8.44
C ILE A 79 -7.50 9.02 -8.01
N LEU A 80 -7.04 7.97 -7.32
CA LEU A 80 -7.89 6.87 -6.88
C LEU A 80 -8.87 7.31 -5.78
N ASN A 81 -8.47 8.20 -4.88
CA ASN A 81 -9.37 8.78 -3.89
C ASN A 81 -10.51 9.58 -4.55
N ILE A 82 -10.20 10.41 -5.56
CA ILE A 82 -11.22 11.12 -6.33
C ILE A 82 -12.15 10.13 -7.06
N CYS A 83 -11.61 9.02 -7.58
CA CYS A 83 -12.41 7.97 -8.20
C CYS A 83 -13.36 7.32 -7.19
N ALA A 84 -12.87 7.03 -5.98
CA ALA A 84 -13.65 6.44 -4.88
C ALA A 84 -14.84 7.33 -4.47
N GLU A 85 -14.62 8.63 -4.34
CA GLU A 85 -15.69 9.60 -4.03
C GLU A 85 -16.76 9.64 -5.12
N LYS A 86 -16.39 9.44 -6.38
CA LYS A 86 -17.32 9.49 -7.53
C LYS A 86 -18.08 8.18 -7.76
N VAL A 87 -17.76 7.07 -7.08
CA VAL A 87 -18.42 5.77 -7.29
C VAL A 87 -19.91 5.83 -6.99
N SER A 88 -20.32 6.56 -5.94
CA SER A 88 -21.73 6.67 -5.56
C SER A 88 -22.60 7.30 -6.64
N ASP A 89 -22.08 8.32 -7.32
CA ASP A 89 -22.79 9.03 -8.39
C ASP A 89 -22.60 8.36 -9.75
N GLN A 90 -21.43 7.74 -9.97
CA GLN A 90 -21.06 7.10 -11.22
C GLN A 90 -20.36 5.75 -10.97
N PRO A 91 -21.12 4.65 -10.97
CA PRO A 91 -20.59 3.30 -10.75
C PRO A 91 -19.46 2.90 -11.70
N LYS A 92 -19.35 3.54 -12.88
CA LYS A 92 -18.27 3.29 -13.85
C LYS A 92 -16.86 3.53 -13.26
N TYR A 93 -16.72 4.38 -12.25
CA TYR A 93 -15.44 4.59 -11.57
C TYR A 93 -14.99 3.38 -10.75
N ALA A 94 -15.90 2.50 -10.33
CA ALA A 94 -15.52 1.25 -9.66
C ALA A 94 -14.64 0.39 -10.57
N SER A 95 -14.94 0.30 -11.87
CA SER A 95 -14.09 -0.42 -12.83
C SER A 95 -12.67 0.16 -12.95
N VAL A 96 -12.50 1.46 -12.71
CA VAL A 96 -11.17 2.10 -12.70
C VAL A 96 -10.43 1.71 -11.42
N LEU A 97 -11.11 1.68 -10.28
CA LEU A 97 -10.53 1.23 -9.02
C LEU A 97 -10.12 -0.24 -9.08
N CYS A 98 -10.97 -1.14 -9.61
CA CYS A 98 -10.64 -2.55 -9.76
C CYS A 98 -9.38 -2.74 -10.61
N GLU A 99 -9.32 -2.14 -11.81
CA GLU A 99 -8.12 -2.22 -12.67
C GLU A 99 -6.87 -1.63 -12.02
N ALA A 100 -7.00 -0.56 -11.23
CA ALA A 100 -5.87 0.00 -10.47
C ALA A 100 -5.40 -0.95 -9.35
N LEU A 101 -6.33 -1.60 -8.66
CA LEU A 101 -6.03 -2.60 -7.63
C LEU A 101 -5.39 -3.85 -8.23
N GLU A 102 -5.76 -4.25 -9.45
CA GLU A 102 -5.06 -5.31 -10.19
C GLU A 102 -3.61 -4.96 -10.46
N ILE A 103 -3.32 -3.74 -10.90
CA ILE A 103 -1.94 -3.26 -11.12
C ILE A 103 -1.14 -3.26 -9.81
N CYS A 104 -1.78 -2.86 -8.71
CA CYS A 104 -1.15 -2.84 -7.40
C CYS A 104 -0.88 -4.23 -6.80
N ARG A 105 -1.29 -5.34 -7.45
CA ARG A 105 -0.86 -6.70 -7.08
C ARG A 105 0.62 -6.94 -7.38
N PHE A 106 1.20 -6.15 -8.28
CA PHE A 106 2.63 -6.22 -8.60
C PHE A 106 3.46 -5.36 -7.64
N PRO A 107 4.74 -5.72 -7.41
CA PRO A 107 5.66 -4.84 -6.72
C PRO A 107 5.70 -3.44 -7.35
N PHE A 108 5.82 -2.40 -6.53
CA PHE A 108 6.06 -1.05 -7.05
C PHE A 108 7.39 -0.99 -7.81
N LEU A 109 7.47 -0.06 -8.74
CA LEU A 109 8.64 0.14 -9.59
C LEU A 109 9.53 1.24 -9.03
N LYS A 110 10.84 1.08 -9.18
CA LYS A 110 11.87 2.04 -8.81
C LYS A 110 12.87 2.24 -9.94
N GLU A 111 13.45 3.43 -10.00
CA GLU A 111 14.55 3.77 -10.93
C GLU A 111 15.90 3.63 -10.23
N ARG A 112 15.94 3.82 -8.91
CA ARG A 112 17.16 3.75 -8.09
C ARG A 112 16.89 2.96 -6.81
N THR A 113 17.95 2.38 -6.25
CA THR A 113 17.87 1.69 -4.95
C THR A 113 17.47 2.64 -3.82
N SER A 114 17.88 3.91 -3.89
CA SER A 114 17.50 4.95 -2.91
C SER A 114 16.02 5.27 -2.89
N ASP A 115 15.27 4.94 -3.94
CA ASP A 115 13.86 5.31 -4.07
C ASP A 115 13.00 4.64 -2.97
N GLU A 116 13.36 3.43 -2.54
CA GLU A 116 12.68 2.75 -1.43
C GLU A 116 12.76 3.57 -0.13
N LEU A 117 13.89 4.22 0.15
CA LEU A 117 14.02 5.08 1.31
C LEU A 117 13.30 6.43 1.12
N ILE A 118 13.41 7.01 -0.07
CA ILE A 118 12.87 8.35 -0.36
C ILE A 118 11.33 8.35 -0.33
N TYR A 119 10.71 7.32 -0.91
CA TYR A 119 9.26 7.24 -1.09
C TYR A 119 8.59 6.26 -0.12
N ALA A 120 9.26 5.84 0.95
CA ALA A 120 8.72 4.90 1.93
C ALA A 120 7.37 5.38 2.49
N GLN A 121 7.31 6.66 2.91
CA GLN A 121 6.09 7.24 3.48
C GLN A 121 4.95 7.28 2.46
N ASP A 122 5.22 7.77 1.25
CA ASP A 122 4.22 7.86 0.18
C ASP A 122 3.68 6.46 -0.19
N ALA A 123 4.54 5.45 -0.22
CA ALA A 123 4.15 4.07 -0.51
C ALA A 123 3.33 3.44 0.63
N THR A 124 3.69 3.70 1.90
CA THR A 124 2.94 3.25 3.07
C THR A 124 1.56 3.91 3.13
N GLU A 125 1.48 5.22 2.87
CA GLU A 125 0.20 5.95 2.81
C GLU A 125 -0.65 5.48 1.64
N PHE A 126 -0.03 5.21 0.48
CA PHE A 126 -0.71 4.63 -0.68
C PHE A 126 -1.40 3.30 -0.33
N LEU A 127 -0.69 2.35 0.28
CA LEU A 127 -1.27 1.07 0.70
C LEU A 127 -2.39 1.26 1.74
N SER A 128 -2.19 2.18 2.69
CA SER A 128 -3.22 2.53 3.66
C SER A 128 -4.49 3.04 2.97
N ASN A 129 -4.36 3.88 1.94
CA ASN A 129 -5.47 4.36 1.12
C ASN A 129 -6.15 3.23 0.35
N MET A 130 -5.41 2.25 -0.18
CA MET A 130 -6.03 1.08 -0.82
C MET A 130 -6.86 0.27 0.18
N GLY A 131 -6.39 0.10 1.42
CA GLY A 131 -7.16 -0.52 2.49
C GLY A 131 -8.48 0.22 2.79
N ARG A 132 -8.47 1.56 2.73
CA ARG A 132 -9.68 2.40 2.96
C ARG A 132 -10.78 2.14 1.93
N LEU A 133 -10.45 1.65 0.74
CA LEU A 133 -11.44 1.28 -0.28
C LEU A 133 -12.34 0.12 0.15
N MET A 134 -11.96 -0.67 1.16
CA MET A 134 -12.85 -1.68 1.76
C MET A 134 -14.15 -1.08 2.32
N ARG A 135 -14.16 0.21 2.66
CA ARG A 135 -15.35 0.89 3.17
C ARG A 135 -16.33 1.29 2.06
N LEU A 136 -15.94 1.19 0.79
CA LEU A 136 -16.86 1.40 -0.31
C LEU A 136 -17.84 0.21 -0.37
N PRO A 137 -19.17 0.45 -0.39
CA PRO A 137 -20.17 -0.62 -0.47
C PRO A 137 -20.28 -1.16 -1.91
N HIS A 138 -19.15 -1.62 -2.46
CA HIS A 138 -19.05 -2.19 -3.79
C HIS A 138 -18.26 -3.50 -3.72
N ALA A 139 -18.98 -4.62 -3.75
CA ALA A 139 -18.44 -5.97 -3.54
C ALA A 139 -17.16 -6.25 -4.36
N GLU A 140 -17.20 -5.94 -5.66
CA GLU A 140 -16.06 -6.17 -6.55
C GLU A 140 -14.79 -5.39 -6.11
N VAL A 141 -14.94 -4.14 -5.66
CA VAL A 141 -13.80 -3.34 -5.19
C VAL A 141 -13.25 -3.93 -3.90
N GLN A 142 -14.14 -4.36 -2.98
CA GLN A 142 -13.74 -5.00 -1.72
C GLN A 142 -12.97 -6.30 -1.98
N GLU A 143 -13.43 -7.15 -2.90
CA GLU A 143 -12.72 -8.36 -3.30
C GLU A 143 -11.33 -8.06 -3.88
N HIS A 144 -11.22 -7.03 -4.73
CA HIS A 144 -9.94 -6.62 -5.32
C HIS A 144 -8.94 -6.09 -4.28
N VAL A 145 -9.40 -5.40 -3.23
CA VAL A 145 -8.54 -4.97 -2.12
C VAL A 145 -8.01 -6.18 -1.36
N LEU A 146 -8.86 -7.16 -1.04
CA LEU A 146 -8.43 -8.37 -0.33
C LEU A 146 -7.48 -9.24 -1.19
N GLU A 147 -7.70 -9.29 -2.49
CA GLU A 147 -6.81 -9.98 -3.42
C GLU A 147 -5.47 -9.27 -3.57
N LEU A 148 -5.47 -7.92 -3.65
CA LEU A 148 -4.25 -7.11 -3.62
C LEU A 148 -3.36 -7.47 -2.44
N VAL A 149 -3.92 -7.51 -1.23
CA VAL A 149 -3.13 -7.77 -0.02
C VAL A 149 -2.52 -9.16 -0.05
N ARG A 150 -3.30 -10.17 -0.46
CA ARG A 150 -2.83 -11.56 -0.55
C ARG A 150 -1.70 -11.73 -1.57
N LEU A 151 -1.81 -11.09 -2.73
CA LEU A 151 -0.84 -11.24 -3.79
C LEU A 151 0.37 -10.33 -3.63
N PHE A 152 0.23 -9.18 -2.95
CA PHE A 152 1.32 -8.22 -2.80
C PHE A 152 2.57 -8.80 -2.13
N PHE A 153 2.45 -9.88 -1.37
CA PHE A 153 3.59 -10.62 -0.80
C PHE A 153 4.28 -11.57 -1.78
N SER A 154 3.50 -12.27 -2.59
CA SER A 154 3.95 -13.42 -3.37
C SER A 154 4.17 -13.12 -4.85
N SER A 155 3.70 -11.97 -5.35
CA SER A 155 3.87 -11.59 -6.74
C SER A 155 5.34 -11.38 -7.09
N ASP A 156 5.78 -12.10 -8.12
CA ASP A 156 7.02 -11.82 -8.80
C ASP A 156 6.93 -10.50 -9.58
N ALA A 157 8.09 -9.90 -9.84
CA ALA A 157 8.16 -8.78 -10.75
C ALA A 157 7.67 -9.21 -12.15
N PRO A 158 6.96 -8.34 -12.90
CA PRO A 158 6.65 -8.62 -14.29
C PRO A 158 7.92 -8.95 -15.09
N THR A 159 7.84 -9.95 -15.97
CA THR A 159 9.00 -10.43 -16.74
C THR A 159 9.56 -9.41 -17.73
N ASP A 160 8.73 -8.46 -18.18
CA ASP A 160 9.06 -7.53 -19.26
C ASP A 160 9.17 -6.07 -18.76
N LEU A 161 9.99 -5.84 -17.74
CA LEU A 161 10.29 -4.47 -17.28
C LEU A 161 11.24 -3.75 -18.26
N HIS A 162 11.01 -2.46 -18.45
CA HIS A 162 11.92 -1.61 -19.22
C HIS A 162 13.31 -1.59 -18.57
N GLU A 163 14.39 -1.50 -19.36
CA GLU A 163 15.80 -1.64 -18.91
C GLU A 163 16.21 -0.76 -17.71
N ASN A 164 15.47 0.31 -17.41
CA ASN A 164 15.78 1.27 -16.34
C ASN A 164 14.87 1.15 -15.11
N LEU A 165 13.91 0.22 -15.12
CA LEU A 165 12.96 0.02 -14.04
C LEU A 165 13.24 -1.30 -13.33
N GLN A 166 13.17 -1.27 -12.01
CA GLN A 166 13.31 -2.44 -11.15
C GLN A 166 12.10 -2.55 -10.25
N ALA A 167 11.74 -3.77 -9.87
CA ALA A 167 10.76 -3.99 -8.81
C ALA A 167 11.36 -3.68 -7.43
N THR A 168 10.53 -3.24 -6.51
CA THR A 168 10.91 -3.13 -5.09
C THR A 168 11.20 -4.49 -4.48
N SER A 169 12.10 -4.52 -3.50
CA SER A 169 12.49 -5.75 -2.82
C SER A 169 11.34 -6.38 -2.01
N ALA A 170 11.40 -7.70 -1.77
CA ALA A 170 10.42 -8.38 -0.91
C ALA A 170 10.43 -7.84 0.53
N VAL A 171 11.63 -7.53 1.05
CA VAL A 171 11.80 -6.94 2.39
C VAL A 171 11.10 -5.58 2.47
N TYR A 172 11.29 -4.72 1.47
CA TYR A 172 10.61 -3.43 1.41
C TYR A 172 9.08 -3.58 1.37
N ARG A 173 8.57 -4.51 0.55
CA ARG A 173 7.11 -4.78 0.48
C ARG A 173 6.53 -5.23 1.82
N GLN A 174 7.24 -6.11 2.54
CA GLN A 174 6.84 -6.50 3.89
C GLN A 174 6.80 -5.30 4.83
N GLN A 175 7.85 -4.47 4.84
CA GLN A 175 7.91 -3.27 5.67
C GLN A 175 6.77 -2.29 5.36
N LEU A 176 6.39 -2.11 4.10
CA LEU A 176 5.28 -1.25 3.75
C LEU A 176 3.97 -1.69 4.39
N LEU A 177 3.71 -3.00 4.43
CA LEU A 177 2.50 -3.54 5.07
C LEU A 177 2.53 -3.37 6.58
N GLU A 178 3.67 -3.67 7.21
CA GLU A 178 3.88 -3.52 8.66
C GLU A 178 3.67 -2.07 9.14
N HIS A 179 3.97 -1.08 8.29
CA HIS A 179 3.82 0.33 8.64
C HIS A 179 2.52 0.95 8.11
N SER A 180 1.75 0.22 7.31
CA SER A 180 0.47 0.69 6.78
C SER A 180 -0.65 0.48 7.78
N ASP A 181 -1.70 1.30 7.70
CA ASP A 181 -2.93 1.11 8.48
C ASP A 181 -3.79 -0.06 7.95
N LEU A 182 -3.25 -0.90 7.06
CA LEU A 182 -4.02 -1.88 6.31
C LEU A 182 -4.62 -2.97 7.21
N PRO A 183 -3.87 -3.66 8.10
CA PRO A 183 -4.46 -4.67 8.98
C PRO A 183 -5.61 -4.10 9.83
N LYS A 184 -5.37 -2.92 10.43
CA LYS A 184 -6.36 -2.17 11.21
C LYS A 184 -7.60 -1.81 10.40
N THR A 185 -7.41 -1.28 9.19
CA THR A 185 -8.51 -0.84 8.33
C THR A 185 -9.35 -2.03 7.84
N LEU A 186 -8.71 -3.16 7.50
CA LEU A 186 -9.42 -4.38 7.13
C LEU A 186 -10.29 -4.87 8.29
N LEU A 187 -9.74 -4.99 9.50
CA LEU A 187 -10.49 -5.39 10.69
C LEU A 187 -11.73 -4.51 10.91
N LEU A 188 -11.55 -3.19 10.93
CA LEU A 188 -12.65 -2.24 11.14
C LEU A 188 -13.71 -2.29 10.03
N SER A 189 -13.33 -2.69 8.81
CA SER A 189 -14.26 -2.84 7.69
C SER A 189 -15.17 -4.07 7.83
N MET A 190 -14.86 -5.02 8.72
CA MET A 190 -15.67 -6.21 8.95
C MET A 190 -17.12 -5.88 9.36
N ALA A 191 -17.32 -4.78 10.09
CA ALA A 191 -18.65 -4.33 10.51
C ALA A 191 -19.59 -4.01 9.33
N ALA A 192 -19.04 -3.62 8.18
CA ALA A 192 -19.81 -3.29 6.97
C ALA A 192 -20.15 -4.53 6.11
N LEU A 193 -19.73 -5.73 6.51
CA LEU A 193 -19.84 -6.97 5.72
C LEU A 193 -20.85 -7.97 6.27
N GLN A 194 -21.79 -7.55 7.12
CA GLN A 194 -22.74 -8.49 7.76
C GLN A 194 -23.55 -9.30 6.75
N ASP A 195 -23.97 -8.66 5.65
CA ASP A 195 -24.75 -9.30 4.58
C ASP A 195 -23.86 -9.88 3.45
N GLN A 196 -22.55 -9.92 3.63
CA GLN A 196 -21.57 -10.36 2.62
C GLN A 196 -20.65 -11.47 3.18
N PRO A 197 -21.19 -12.67 3.49
CA PRO A 197 -20.44 -13.73 4.17
C PRO A 197 -19.20 -14.20 3.40
N SER A 198 -19.27 -14.24 2.07
CA SER A 198 -18.14 -14.62 1.22
C SER A 198 -16.97 -13.65 1.35
N ILE A 199 -17.23 -12.34 1.30
CA ILE A 199 -16.21 -11.29 1.42
C ILE A 199 -15.70 -11.23 2.87
N LYS A 200 -16.58 -11.38 3.86
CA LYS A 200 -16.19 -11.47 5.27
C LYS A 200 -15.21 -12.62 5.51
N LEU A 201 -15.44 -13.79 4.92
CA LEU A 201 -14.52 -14.91 5.00
C LEU A 201 -13.17 -14.59 4.32
N GLN A 202 -13.18 -14.01 3.12
CA GLN A 202 -11.93 -13.58 2.47
C GLN A 202 -11.15 -12.56 3.30
N LEU A 203 -11.86 -11.66 4.00
CA LEU A 203 -11.26 -10.68 4.90
C LEU A 203 -10.58 -11.37 6.06
N LEU A 204 -11.24 -12.32 6.73
CA LEU A 204 -10.63 -13.12 7.81
C LEU A 204 -9.40 -13.87 7.31
N GLN A 205 -9.46 -14.50 6.15
CA GLN A 205 -8.29 -15.17 5.55
C GLN A 205 -7.13 -14.20 5.28
N THR A 206 -7.45 -12.96 4.91
CA THR A 206 -6.44 -11.92 4.68
C THR A 206 -5.84 -11.44 6.01
N LEU A 207 -6.64 -11.27 7.06
CA LEU A 207 -6.15 -10.96 8.40
C LEU A 207 -5.31 -12.10 8.99
N GLN A 208 -5.64 -13.35 8.70
CA GLN A 208 -4.85 -14.52 9.09
C GLN A 208 -3.46 -14.51 8.44
N LEU A 209 -3.39 -14.17 7.15
CA LEU A 209 -2.11 -14.00 6.45
C LEU A 209 -1.29 -12.86 7.07
N LEU A 210 -1.94 -11.73 7.39
CA LEU A 210 -1.26 -10.58 7.97
C LEU A 210 -0.75 -10.86 9.38
N SER A 211 -1.55 -11.52 10.23
CA SER A 211 -1.15 -11.86 11.60
C SER A 211 -0.05 -12.91 11.66
N SER A 212 -0.01 -13.86 10.70
CA SER A 212 1.07 -14.86 10.63
C SER A 212 2.38 -14.31 10.05
N SER A 213 2.36 -13.16 9.39
CA SER A 213 3.53 -12.61 8.69
C SER A 213 4.37 -11.63 9.52
N SER A 214 3.80 -10.95 10.52
CA SER A 214 4.55 -9.99 11.34
C SER A 214 3.91 -9.67 12.68
N ASP A 215 4.74 -9.56 13.73
CA ASP A 215 4.34 -9.04 15.06
C ASP A 215 3.74 -7.63 14.97
N MET A 216 4.21 -6.80 14.03
CA MET A 216 3.70 -5.44 13.86
C MET A 216 2.26 -5.45 13.35
N ASN A 217 1.94 -6.36 12.43
CA ASN A 217 0.57 -6.55 11.96
C ASN A 217 -0.34 -7.02 13.10
N CYS A 218 0.12 -7.94 13.95
CA CYS A 218 -0.60 -8.35 15.16
C CYS A 218 -0.87 -7.17 16.09
N THR A 219 0.12 -6.30 16.31
CA THR A 219 -0.03 -5.08 17.12
C THR A 219 -1.09 -4.16 16.52
N LEU A 220 -1.07 -3.90 15.22
CA LEU A 220 -2.08 -3.07 14.54
C LEU A 220 -3.49 -3.65 14.61
N ILE A 221 -3.62 -4.98 14.58
CA ILE A 221 -4.91 -5.68 14.77
C ILE A 221 -5.39 -5.51 16.22
N LEU A 222 -4.49 -5.66 17.20
CA LEU A 222 -4.81 -5.49 18.62
C LEU A 222 -5.16 -4.03 18.96
N ASP A 223 -4.45 -3.05 18.44
CA ASP A 223 -4.73 -1.61 18.62
C ASP A 223 -6.17 -1.21 18.21
N ALA A 224 -6.84 -2.04 17.42
CA ALA A 224 -8.21 -1.86 16.98
C ALA A 224 -9.22 -2.83 17.62
N GLY A 225 -8.86 -3.47 18.75
CA GLY A 225 -9.72 -4.41 19.47
C GLY A 225 -9.89 -5.74 18.75
N GLY A 226 -8.92 -6.15 17.94
CA GLY A 226 -9.06 -7.28 17.03
C GLY A 226 -9.31 -8.62 17.70
N ALA A 227 -8.74 -8.89 18.87
CA ALA A 227 -8.95 -10.18 19.54
C ALA A 227 -10.41 -10.33 20.01
N GLU A 228 -10.95 -9.29 20.64
CA GLU A 228 -12.36 -9.24 21.04
C GLU A 228 -13.29 -9.33 19.82
N MET A 229 -13.06 -8.50 18.81
CA MET A 229 -13.91 -8.45 17.62
C MET A 229 -13.93 -9.78 16.86
N ILE A 230 -12.78 -10.46 16.74
CA ILE A 230 -12.70 -11.77 16.09
C ILE A 230 -13.41 -12.83 16.92
N CYS A 231 -13.21 -12.83 18.25
CA CYS A 231 -13.85 -13.79 19.15
C CYS A 231 -15.38 -13.68 19.08
N LEU A 232 -15.93 -12.46 19.12
CA LEU A 232 -17.39 -12.23 19.03
C LEU A 232 -18.01 -12.73 17.71
N HIS A 233 -17.22 -12.84 16.64
CA HIS A 233 -17.70 -13.22 15.32
C HIS A 233 -17.29 -14.63 14.87
N MET A 234 -16.51 -15.36 15.68
CA MET A 234 -16.00 -16.69 15.28
C MET A 234 -17.08 -17.77 15.18
N ASN A 235 -18.20 -17.58 15.89
CA ASN A 235 -19.36 -18.47 15.89
C ASN A 235 -20.49 -18.02 14.93
N ASN A 236 -20.28 -16.98 14.12
CA ASN A 236 -21.25 -16.60 13.11
C ASN A 236 -21.50 -17.79 12.17
N GLY A 237 -22.78 -18.12 11.93
CA GLY A 237 -23.30 -19.40 11.44
C GLY A 237 -22.89 -19.89 10.04
N ASP A 238 -21.59 -19.93 9.76
CA ASP A 238 -21.03 -20.58 8.57
C ASP A 238 -21.09 -22.10 8.72
N GLN A 239 -21.90 -22.74 7.88
CA GLN A 239 -22.05 -24.20 7.84
C GLN A 239 -20.73 -24.93 7.50
N SER A 240 -19.77 -24.24 6.87
CA SER A 240 -18.49 -24.84 6.49
C SER A 240 -17.45 -24.87 7.61
N GLY A 241 -17.68 -24.14 8.71
CA GLY A 241 -16.75 -24.01 9.84
C GLY A 241 -15.46 -23.25 9.52
N ARG A 242 -15.34 -22.65 8.33
CA ARG A 242 -14.12 -21.94 7.90
C ARG A 242 -13.93 -20.64 8.65
N VAL A 243 -15.02 -19.94 8.98
CA VAL A 243 -14.97 -18.74 9.83
C VAL A 243 -14.36 -19.07 11.18
N LEU A 244 -14.79 -20.16 11.82
CA LEU A 244 -14.28 -20.59 13.11
C LEU A 244 -12.79 -20.94 13.03
N LEU A 245 -12.39 -21.69 12.01
CA LEU A 245 -10.99 -22.08 11.80
C LEU A 245 -10.08 -20.85 11.62
N CYS A 246 -10.41 -19.97 10.66
CA CYS A 246 -9.62 -18.77 10.41
C CYS A 246 -9.56 -17.85 11.64
N SER A 247 -10.68 -17.69 12.34
CA SER A 247 -10.72 -16.88 13.57
C SER A 247 -9.83 -17.45 14.66
N SER A 248 -9.86 -18.78 14.86
CA SER A 248 -9.01 -19.46 15.84
C SER A 248 -7.53 -19.30 15.52
N GLU A 249 -7.15 -19.39 14.25
CA GLU A 249 -5.77 -19.20 13.79
C GLU A 249 -5.31 -17.75 13.97
N ILE A 250 -6.16 -16.76 13.71
CA ILE A 250 -5.82 -15.35 13.99
C ILE A 250 -5.61 -15.15 15.49
N LEU A 251 -6.55 -15.60 16.33
CA LEU A 251 -6.45 -15.46 17.78
C LEU A 251 -5.19 -16.13 18.34
N TRP A 252 -4.82 -17.29 17.81
CA TRP A 252 -3.58 -17.98 18.14
C TRP A 252 -2.35 -17.11 17.79
N ASN A 253 -2.29 -16.57 16.57
CA ASN A 253 -1.20 -15.68 16.15
C ASN A 253 -1.10 -14.43 17.04
N LEU A 254 -2.23 -13.85 17.45
CA LEU A 254 -2.26 -12.70 18.35
C LEU A 254 -1.70 -13.05 19.75
N LEU A 255 -2.03 -14.23 20.27
CA LEU A 255 -1.55 -14.72 21.57
C LEU A 255 -0.06 -15.11 21.55
N GLU A 256 0.46 -15.57 20.41
CA GLU A 256 1.89 -15.85 20.24
C GLU A 256 2.73 -14.60 19.94
N SER A 257 2.09 -13.50 19.55
CA SER A 257 2.78 -12.25 19.25
C SER A 257 3.43 -11.61 20.48
N ARG A 258 4.34 -10.66 20.25
CA ARG A 258 4.96 -9.87 21.33
C ARG A 258 3.96 -9.11 22.20
N SER A 259 2.75 -8.87 21.71
CA SER A 259 1.69 -8.10 22.36
C SER A 259 0.64 -8.98 23.05
N LYS A 260 1.01 -10.21 23.47
CA LYS A 260 0.10 -11.18 24.10
C LYS A 260 -0.71 -10.64 25.29
N GLU A 261 -0.17 -9.70 26.07
CA GLU A 261 -0.86 -9.14 27.24
C GLU A 261 -2.09 -8.34 26.85
N GLU A 262 -2.01 -7.63 25.73
CA GLU A 262 -3.13 -6.90 25.16
C GLU A 262 -4.18 -7.87 24.59
N ALA A 263 -3.74 -8.92 23.89
CA ALA A 263 -4.64 -9.98 23.40
C ALA A 263 -5.40 -10.64 24.55
N MET A 264 -4.72 -11.01 25.64
CA MET A 264 -5.35 -11.56 26.85
C MET A 264 -6.33 -10.57 27.48
N THR A 265 -5.98 -9.28 27.52
CA THR A 265 -6.86 -8.24 28.08
C THR A 265 -8.15 -8.12 27.29
N GLN A 266 -8.07 -8.08 25.95
CA GLN A 266 -9.22 -8.03 25.06
C GLN A 266 -10.11 -9.28 25.19
N LEU A 267 -9.51 -10.47 25.23
CA LEU A 267 -10.25 -11.74 25.37
C LEU A 267 -10.85 -11.96 26.77
N SER A 268 -10.36 -11.23 27.77
CA SER A 268 -10.93 -11.26 29.12
C SER A 268 -12.17 -10.37 29.27
N SER A 269 -12.61 -9.70 28.20
CA SER A 269 -13.86 -8.94 28.22
C SER A 269 -15.04 -9.90 28.46
N MET A 270 -16.05 -9.44 29.20
CA MET A 270 -17.22 -10.28 29.50
C MET A 270 -18.01 -10.68 28.25
N GLU A 271 -17.83 -9.97 27.14
CA GLU A 271 -18.52 -10.24 25.88
C GLU A 271 -17.96 -11.49 25.17
N CYS A 272 -16.69 -11.85 25.40
CA CYS A 272 -16.06 -13.04 24.80
C CYS A 272 -16.37 -14.37 25.52
N VAL A 273 -17.04 -14.35 26.69
CA VAL A 273 -17.30 -15.53 27.53
C VAL A 273 -18.72 -16.12 27.30
N VAL A 274 -19.54 -15.44 26.50
CA VAL A 274 -20.95 -15.77 26.23
C VAL A 274 -21.11 -16.62 24.98
#